data_AF-A0A954F7L7-F1
#
_entry.id   AF-A0A954F7L7-F1
#
_cell.length_a   1.000
_cell.length_b   1.000
_cell.length_c   1.000
_cell.angle_alpha   90.00
_cell.angle_beta   90.00
_cell.angle_gamma   90.00
#
_symmetry.space_group_name_H-M   'P 1'
#
loop_
_entity.id
_entity.type
_entity.pdbx_description
1 polymer ?
#
loop_
_entity_poly.entity_id
_entity_poly.type
_entity_poly.pdbx_seq_one_letter_code
_entity_poly.pdbx_strand_id
1 'polypeptide(L)'
;MQDRPQAKLFVEGRYKKLSRDLPQTVFFCPECKGHPRRRKNCTKCEGFGKLSRESVQELIGWVLGKACGTRKHKFHGAGREDVDVRMLGRGRPFIMELVGPRILDANLAEIEAQINDRNAGRLEVEGLHWTEKERVRVIKETP
;
A
#
# COMPACT_ATOMS: atom_id res chain seq x y z
N MET A 1 7.82 -28.12 -5.01
CA MET A 1 7.06 -27.01 -5.63
C MET A 1 8.02 -26.28 -6.54
N GLN A 2 7.81 -26.35 -7.86
CA GLN A 2 8.67 -25.67 -8.83
C GLN A 2 8.58 -24.15 -8.61
N ASP A 3 9.73 -23.52 -8.40
CA ASP A 3 9.90 -22.08 -8.26
C ASP A 3 9.71 -21.44 -9.65
N ARG A 4 8.45 -21.31 -10.08
CA ARG A 4 8.13 -20.54 -11.28
C ARG A 4 8.41 -19.08 -10.97
N PRO A 5 9.13 -18.33 -11.83
CA PRO A 5 9.37 -16.92 -11.61
C PRO A 5 8.03 -16.21 -11.44
N GLN A 6 7.83 -15.67 -10.24
CA GLN A 6 6.57 -15.05 -9.89
C GLN A 6 6.50 -13.70 -10.62
N ALA A 7 5.57 -13.57 -11.57
CA ALA A 7 5.32 -12.32 -12.28
C ALA A 7 5.10 -11.18 -11.27
N LYS A 8 5.60 -9.99 -11.61
CA LYS A 8 5.44 -8.78 -10.81
C LYS A 8 4.91 -7.66 -11.69
N LEU A 9 3.96 -6.92 -11.15
CA LEU A 9 3.53 -5.65 -11.71
C LEU A 9 3.94 -4.53 -10.77
N PHE A 10 4.29 -3.39 -11.34
CA PHE A 10 4.59 -2.18 -10.59
C PHE A 10 3.59 -1.12 -11.04
N VAL A 11 2.88 -0.55 -10.07
CA VAL A 11 1.96 0.58 -10.30
C VAL A 11 2.52 1.77 -9.56
N GLU A 12 2.76 2.85 -10.29
CA GLU A 12 3.20 4.12 -9.73
C GLU A 12 2.02 5.09 -9.64
N GLY A 13 2.03 5.96 -8.64
CA GLY A 13 1.12 7.08 -8.55
C GLY A 13 1.52 8.03 -7.44
N ARG A 14 0.61 8.96 -7.09
CA ARG A 14 0.79 9.87 -5.96
C ARG A 14 -0.38 9.75 -5.01
N TYR A 15 -0.14 9.87 -3.72
CA TYR A 15 -1.21 9.90 -2.73
C TYR A 15 -1.21 11.19 -1.91
N LYS A 16 -2.40 11.67 -1.57
CA LYS A 16 -2.61 12.72 -0.56
C LYS A 16 -3.26 12.09 0.66
N LYS A 17 -2.66 12.33 1.82
CA LYS A 17 -3.16 11.87 3.11
C LYS A 17 -3.85 13.03 3.79
N LEU A 18 -5.17 12.95 3.88
CA LEU A 18 -6.03 14.00 4.44
C LEU A 18 -6.22 13.85 5.95
N SER A 19 -6.09 12.61 6.46
CA SER A 19 -6.25 12.29 7.88
C SER A 19 -4.94 12.32 8.68
N ARG A 20 -5.03 12.50 10.00
CA ARG A 20 -3.92 12.46 10.98
C ARG A 20 -3.83 11.16 11.78
N ASP A 21 -4.64 10.16 11.43
CA ASP A 21 -4.66 8.84 12.09
C ASP A 21 -4.19 7.70 11.16
N LEU A 22 -3.76 8.03 9.94
CA LEU A 22 -3.45 7.07 8.89
C LEU A 22 -1.93 6.96 8.66
N PRO A 23 -1.26 5.89 9.11
CA PRO A 23 0.16 5.70 8.81
C PRO A 23 0.39 5.40 7.33
N GLN A 24 1.60 5.72 6.83
CA GLN A 24 2.00 5.40 5.46
C GLN A 24 2.01 3.89 5.19
N THR A 25 2.65 3.12 6.06
CA THR A 25 2.80 1.67 5.96
C THR A 25 2.23 0.98 7.20
N VAL A 26 2.05 -0.34 7.13
CA VAL A 26 1.48 -1.12 8.23
C VAL A 26 2.35 -0.99 9.48
N PHE A 27 1.76 -0.52 10.58
CA PHE A 27 2.44 -0.49 11.87
C PHE A 27 2.20 -1.80 12.63
N PHE A 28 3.05 -2.79 12.38
CA PHE A 28 2.95 -4.09 13.03
C PHE A 28 3.11 -3.97 14.56
N CYS A 29 2.36 -4.78 15.29
CA CYS A 29 2.48 -4.84 16.74
C CYS A 29 3.90 -5.31 17.14
N PRO A 30 4.61 -4.62 18.04
CA PRO A 30 6.00 -4.94 18.37
C PRO A 30 6.17 -6.31 19.04
N GLU A 31 5.13 -6.81 19.72
CA GLU A 31 5.16 -8.10 20.40
C GLU A 31 4.98 -9.26 19.42
N CYS A 32 3.85 -9.28 18.71
CA CYS A 32 3.54 -10.40 17.82
C CYS A 32 4.10 -10.24 16.40
N LYS A 33 4.53 -9.02 16.03
CA LYS A 33 5.07 -8.66 14.70
C LYS A 33 4.13 -9.00 13.55
N GLY A 34 2.82 -9.01 13.81
CA GLY A 34 1.81 -9.45 12.84
C GLY A 34 1.82 -10.96 12.53
N HIS A 35 2.65 -11.76 13.22
CA HIS A 35 2.78 -13.18 12.92
C HIS A 35 1.45 -13.91 13.20
N PRO A 36 0.89 -14.68 12.24
CA PRO A 36 -0.45 -15.24 12.36
C PRO A 36 -0.71 -16.07 13.62
N ARG A 37 0.28 -16.87 14.04
CA ARG A 37 0.18 -17.67 15.28
C ARG A 37 0.32 -16.84 16.56
N ARG A 38 1.12 -15.77 16.54
CA ARG A 38 1.42 -14.97 17.74
C ARG A 38 0.32 -13.94 18.00
N ARG A 39 -0.24 -13.35 16.93
CA ARG A 39 -1.27 -12.32 17.07
C ARG A 39 -2.52 -12.84 17.77
N LYS A 40 -2.91 -14.11 17.55
CA LYS A 40 -4.15 -14.72 18.07
C LYS A 40 -4.35 -14.51 19.58
N ASN A 41 -3.27 -14.54 20.36
CA ASN A 41 -3.30 -14.39 21.82
C ASN A 41 -2.54 -13.13 22.30
N CYS A 42 -2.28 -12.17 21.40
CA CYS A 42 -1.54 -10.95 21.75
C CYS A 42 -2.51 -9.92 22.34
N THR A 43 -2.37 -9.65 23.63
CA THR A 43 -3.18 -8.67 24.37
C THR A 43 -2.94 -7.25 23.87
N LYS A 44 -1.68 -6.89 23.57
CA LYS A 44 -1.31 -5.53 23.13
C LYS A 44 -2.02 -5.05 21.85
N CYS A 45 -2.35 -5.96 20.95
CA CYS A 45 -3.05 -5.62 19.71
C CYS A 45 -4.38 -6.34 19.56
N GLU A 46 -4.86 -7.00 20.62
CA GLU A 46 -6.17 -7.66 20.66
C GLU A 46 -6.44 -8.57 19.45
N GLY A 47 -5.44 -9.34 19.01
CA GLY A 47 -5.60 -10.21 17.84
C GLY A 47 -5.34 -9.57 16.46
N PHE A 48 -5.34 -8.23 16.35
CA PHE A 48 -5.20 -7.55 15.05
C PHE A 48 -3.85 -7.79 14.39
N GLY A 49 -2.77 -7.86 15.17
CA GLY A 49 -1.40 -8.01 14.66
C GLY A 49 -0.72 -6.69 14.27
N LYS A 50 -1.45 -5.58 14.37
CA LYS A 50 -1.03 -4.22 14.06
C LYS A 50 -1.62 -3.24 15.06
N LEU A 51 -0.96 -2.08 15.23
CA LEU A 51 -1.36 -1.03 16.16
C LEU A 51 -2.27 0.02 15.50
N SER A 52 -2.19 0.18 14.18
CA SER A 52 -3.14 0.97 13.41
C SER A 52 -4.18 0.06 12.78
N ARG A 53 -5.41 0.56 12.64
CA ARG A 53 -6.47 -0.19 11.93
C ARG A 53 -6.18 -0.33 10.45
N GLU A 54 -5.58 0.68 9.84
CA GLU A 54 -5.33 0.77 8.39
C GLU A 54 -4.02 1.54 8.13
N SER A 55 -3.60 1.59 6.87
CA SER A 55 -2.46 2.38 6.39
C SER A 55 -2.68 2.75 4.91
N VAL A 56 -2.00 3.78 4.41
CA VAL A 56 -2.02 4.15 2.99
C VAL A 56 -1.70 2.93 2.11
N GLN A 57 -0.65 2.18 2.46
CA GLN A 57 -0.28 0.93 1.82
C GLN A 57 -1.45 -0.06 1.71
N GLU A 58 -2.22 -0.25 2.78
CA GLU A 58 -3.32 -1.21 2.81
C GLU A 58 -4.52 -0.73 1.99
N LEU A 59 -4.92 0.53 2.14
CA LEU A 59 -6.07 1.09 1.44
C LEU A 59 -5.89 1.01 -0.09
N ILE A 60 -4.70 1.34 -0.58
CA ILE A 60 -4.35 1.24 -2.00
C ILE A 60 -4.18 -0.24 -2.40
N GLY A 61 -3.45 -1.01 -1.59
CA GLY A 61 -3.12 -2.41 -1.87
C GLY A 61 -4.32 -3.34 -1.92
N TRP A 62 -5.39 -3.08 -1.16
CA TRP A 62 -6.61 -3.88 -1.18
C TRP A 62 -7.35 -3.77 -2.52
N VAL A 63 -7.43 -2.58 -3.08
CA VAL A 63 -8.12 -2.35 -4.36
C VAL A 63 -7.28 -2.90 -5.51
N LEU A 64 -5.99 -2.51 -5.59
CA LEU A 64 -5.07 -3.01 -6.61
C LEU A 64 -4.91 -4.54 -6.55
N GLY A 65 -4.73 -5.09 -5.35
CA GLY A 65 -4.59 -6.52 -5.15
C GLY A 65 -5.84 -7.29 -5.58
N LYS A 66 -7.03 -6.79 -5.24
CA LYS A 66 -8.29 -7.39 -5.70
C LYS A 66 -8.40 -7.35 -7.23
N ALA A 67 -8.13 -6.20 -7.85
CA ALA A 67 -8.23 -6.03 -9.29
C ALA A 67 -7.20 -6.87 -10.07
N CYS A 68 -5.99 -7.02 -9.53
CA CYS A 68 -4.92 -7.81 -10.16
C CYS A 68 -4.92 -9.29 -9.73
N GLY A 69 -5.83 -9.70 -8.85
CA GLY A 69 -5.94 -11.08 -8.37
C GLY A 69 -4.79 -11.55 -7.47
N THR A 70 -4.19 -10.67 -6.67
CA THR A 70 -3.15 -11.01 -5.68
C THR A 70 -3.44 -10.43 -4.29
N ARG A 71 -2.95 -11.11 -3.25
CA ARG A 71 -2.95 -10.62 -1.87
C ARG A 71 -1.57 -10.15 -1.40
N LYS A 72 -0.53 -10.35 -2.22
CA LYS A 72 0.85 -10.03 -1.88
C LYS A 72 1.25 -8.76 -2.60
N HIS A 73 1.57 -7.73 -1.83
CA HIS A 73 2.05 -6.46 -2.37
C HIS A 73 3.11 -5.84 -1.47
N LYS A 74 3.94 -4.97 -2.03
CA LYS A 74 4.92 -4.14 -1.30
C LYS A 74 4.74 -2.68 -1.70
N PHE A 75 4.80 -1.82 -0.70
CA PHE A 75 4.70 -0.38 -0.90
C PHE A 75 6.08 0.27 -0.84
N HIS A 76 6.37 1.11 -1.83
CA HIS A 76 7.62 1.86 -1.93
C HIS A 76 7.27 3.34 -2.06
N GLY A 77 7.27 4.08 -0.95
CA GLY A 77 7.07 5.54 -0.95
C GLY A 77 8.38 6.31 -1.08
N ALA A 78 8.34 7.51 -1.66
CA ALA A 78 9.46 8.45 -1.57
C ALA A 78 9.51 9.04 -0.16
N GLY A 79 10.40 8.58 0.70
CA GLY A 79 10.47 9.01 2.10
C GLY A 79 9.28 8.55 2.96
N ARG A 80 9.27 9.00 4.22
CA ARG A 80 8.29 8.62 5.25
C ARG A 80 7.73 9.87 5.93
N GLU A 81 6.43 9.88 6.18
CA GLU A 81 5.77 10.86 7.05
C GLU A 81 5.28 10.21 8.37
N ASP A 82 5.17 11.03 9.40
CA ASP A 82 4.56 10.64 10.67
C ASP A 82 3.04 10.49 10.56
N VAL A 83 2.46 9.76 11.51
CA VAL A 83 1.03 9.40 11.48
C VAL A 83 0.13 10.62 11.61
N ASP A 84 0.54 11.61 12.39
CA ASP A 84 -0.20 12.85 12.67
C ASP A 84 0.01 13.96 11.62
N VAL A 85 0.81 13.70 10.60
CA VAL A 85 1.12 14.61 9.49
C VAL A 85 0.20 14.35 8.30
N ARG A 86 -0.38 15.41 7.73
CA ARG A 86 -1.12 15.36 6.46
C ARG A 86 -0.17 15.53 5.28
N MET A 87 -0.42 14.81 4.19
CA MET A 87 0.31 14.94 2.92
C MET A 87 -0.62 15.58 1.89
N LEU A 88 -0.48 16.87 1.65
CA LEU A 88 -1.34 17.65 0.76
C LEU A 88 -0.59 18.06 -0.53
N GLY A 89 -1.08 19.09 -1.23
CA GLY A 89 -0.46 19.61 -2.46
C GLY A 89 -0.52 18.58 -3.58
N ARG A 90 0.62 18.31 -4.23
CA ARG A 90 0.75 17.26 -5.28
C ARG A 90 0.80 15.84 -4.72
N GLY A 91 0.66 15.64 -3.41
CA GLY A 91 0.82 14.33 -2.78
C GLY A 91 2.26 13.77 -2.85
N ARG A 92 2.45 12.60 -2.25
CA ARG A 92 3.72 11.88 -2.21
C ARG A 92 3.74 10.75 -3.25
N PRO A 93 4.80 10.63 -4.06
CA PRO A 93 4.89 9.54 -5.03
C PRO A 93 5.14 8.20 -4.34
N PHE A 94 4.58 7.15 -4.91
CA PHE A 94 4.73 5.78 -4.44
C PHE A 94 4.70 4.78 -5.60
N ILE A 95 5.27 3.60 -5.36
CA ILE A 95 5.10 2.42 -6.20
C ILE A 95 4.51 1.28 -5.37
N MET A 96 3.48 0.62 -5.91
CA MET A 96 2.97 -0.65 -5.43
C MET A 96 3.54 -1.79 -6.29
N GLU A 97 4.35 -2.66 -5.69
CA GLU A 97 4.82 -3.92 -6.30
C GLU A 97 3.82 -5.02 -5.97
N LEU A 98 3.10 -5.52 -6.97
CA LEU A 98 2.15 -6.63 -6.85
C LEU A 98 2.86 -7.94 -7.18
N VAL A 99 2.72 -8.96 -6.33
CA VAL A 99 3.50 -10.19 -6.39
C VAL A 99 2.60 -11.38 -6.76
N GLY A 100 2.88 -12.00 -7.91
CA GLY A 100 2.07 -13.05 -8.53
C GLY A 100 0.62 -12.64 -8.80
N PRO A 101 0.40 -11.51 -9.49
CA PRO A 101 -0.92 -11.17 -9.97
C PRO A 101 -1.42 -12.21 -10.98
N ARG A 102 -2.74 -12.41 -11.00
CA ARG A 102 -3.44 -13.27 -11.98
C ARG A 102 -3.92 -12.47 -13.18
N ILE A 103 -4.12 -11.16 -13.00
CA ILE A 103 -4.57 -10.21 -14.03
C ILE A 103 -3.44 -9.19 -14.21
N LEU A 104 -2.95 -9.03 -15.44
CA LEU A 104 -1.78 -8.20 -15.76
C LEU A 104 -2.13 -6.85 -16.36
N ASP A 105 -3.35 -6.70 -16.88
CA ASP A 105 -3.83 -5.52 -17.58
C ASP A 105 -5.17 -5.08 -16.99
N ALA A 106 -5.12 -4.57 -15.76
CA ALA A 106 -6.28 -4.03 -15.07
C ALA A 106 -6.47 -2.54 -15.39
N ASN A 107 -7.71 -2.06 -15.47
CA ASN A 107 -8.00 -0.65 -15.74
C ASN A 107 -7.62 0.23 -14.53
N LEU A 108 -6.46 0.89 -14.61
CA LEU A 108 -5.93 1.71 -13.52
C LEU A 108 -6.78 2.96 -13.24
N ALA A 109 -7.48 3.51 -14.24
CA ALA A 109 -8.35 4.67 -14.04
C ALA A 109 -9.59 4.31 -13.18
N GLU A 110 -10.20 3.15 -13.44
CA GLU A 110 -11.29 2.63 -12.62
C GLU A 110 -10.82 2.29 -11.20
N ILE A 111 -9.61 1.73 -11.07
CA ILE A 111 -9.02 1.42 -9.77
C ILE A 111 -8.73 2.70 -8.97
N GLU A 112 -8.18 3.73 -9.61
CA GLU A 112 -7.96 5.04 -8.99
C GLU A 112 -9.26 5.63 -8.45
N ALA A 113 -10.30 5.69 -9.29
CA ALA A 113 -11.62 6.16 -8.89
C ALA A 113 -12.19 5.36 -7.70
N GLN A 114 -12.05 4.04 -7.73
CA GLN A 114 -12.51 3.17 -6.64
C GLN A 114 -11.71 3.38 -5.34
N ILE A 115 -10.41 3.64 -5.41
CA ILE A 115 -9.60 3.99 -4.23
C ILE A 115 -10.10 5.31 -3.64
N ASN A 116 -10.33 6.32 -4.47
CA ASN A 116 -10.76 7.64 -4.02
C ASN A 116 -12.16 7.61 -3.39
N ASP A 117 -13.12 6.94 -4.02
CA ASP A 117 -14.49 6.83 -3.53
C ASP A 117 -14.56 6.15 -2.15
N ARG A 118 -13.83 5.02 -1.98
CA ARG A 118 -13.81 4.27 -0.71
C ARG A 118 -13.15 4.99 0.44
N ASN A 119 -12.27 5.95 0.14
CA ASN A 119 -11.43 6.61 1.13
C ASN A 119 -11.66 8.13 1.18
N ALA A 120 -12.82 8.57 0.70
CA ALA A 120 -13.21 9.98 0.67
C ALA A 120 -12.96 10.66 2.03
N GLY A 121 -12.29 11.82 1.98
CA GLY A 121 -11.92 12.59 3.18
C GLY A 121 -10.73 12.04 3.98
N ARG A 122 -10.13 10.89 3.59
CA ARG A 122 -8.98 10.29 4.30
C ARG A 122 -7.75 10.12 3.40
N LEU A 123 -7.95 9.66 2.17
CA LEU A 123 -6.91 9.37 1.20
C LEU A 123 -7.41 9.70 -0.21
N GLU A 124 -6.58 10.40 -0.97
CA GLU A 124 -6.74 10.55 -2.42
C GLU A 124 -5.52 9.96 -3.12
N VAL A 125 -5.73 9.39 -4.29
CA VAL A 125 -4.71 8.85 -5.19
C VAL A 125 -4.94 9.47 -6.57
N GLU A 126 -3.85 9.84 -7.23
CA GLU A 126 -3.85 10.43 -8.56
C GLU A 126 -2.69 9.90 -9.40
N GLY A 127 -2.92 9.77 -10.70
CA GLY A 127 -1.91 9.45 -11.70
C GLY A 127 -1.43 8.00 -11.66
N LEU A 128 -2.31 7.04 -11.37
CA LEU A 128 -1.96 5.62 -11.44
C LEU A 128 -1.55 5.23 -12.86
N HIS A 129 -0.34 4.69 -13.00
CA HIS A 129 0.17 4.15 -14.27
C HIS A 129 1.07 2.93 -14.04
N TRP A 130 1.16 2.07 -15.05
CA TRP A 130 2.10 0.96 -15.06
C TRP A 130 3.54 1.48 -15.12
N THR A 131 4.43 0.82 -14.38
CA THR A 131 5.83 1.21 -14.30
C THR A 131 6.75 -0.01 -14.23
N GLU A 132 8.05 0.24 -14.15
CA GLU A 132 9.09 -0.79 -14.09
C GLU A 132 9.76 -0.83 -12.71
N LYS A 133 10.48 -1.92 -12.44
CA LYS A 133 11.15 -2.14 -11.16
C LYS A 133 12.20 -1.07 -10.86
N GLU A 134 12.84 -0.54 -11.88
CA GLU A 134 13.92 0.44 -11.86
C GLU A 134 13.44 1.75 -11.21
N ARG A 135 12.18 2.13 -11.44
CA ARG A 135 11.54 3.31 -10.83
C ARG A 135 11.45 3.23 -9.30
N VAL A 136 11.47 2.03 -8.73
CA VAL A 136 11.51 1.85 -7.26
C VAL A 136 12.76 2.48 -6.65
N ARG A 137 13.92 2.40 -7.33
CA ARG A 137 15.15 3.04 -6.86
C ARG A 137 15.03 4.55 -6.92
N VAL A 138 14.53 5.06 -8.06
CA VAL A 138 14.36 6.51 -8.29
C VAL A 138 13.45 7.15 -7.23
N ILE A 139 12.31 6.53 -6.92
CA ILE A 139 11.39 7.06 -5.89
C ILE A 139 12.04 7.08 -4.51
N LYS A 140 12.84 6.07 -4.16
CA LYS A 140 13.50 6.02 -2.84
C LYS A 140 14.62 7.04 -2.68
N GLU A 141 15.22 7.46 -3.77
CA GLU A 141 16.28 8.47 -3.82
C GLU A 141 15.75 9.89 -4.03
N THR A 142 14.46 10.03 -4.35
CA THR A 142 13.81 11.34 -4.51
C THR A 142 13.66 11.99 -3.11
N PRO A 143 14.25 13.18 -2.88
CA PRO A 143 14.18 13.89 -1.60
C PRO A 143 12.76 14.22 -1.12
#